data_AF-A0A9N9DR75-F1
#
_entry.id   AF-A0A9N9DR75-F1
#
_cell.length_a   1.000
_cell.length_b   1.000
_cell.length_c   1.000
_cell.angle_alpha   90.00
_cell.angle_beta   90.00
_cell.angle_gamma   90.00
#
_symmetry.space_group_name_H-M   'P 1'
#
loop_
_entity.id
_entity.type
_entity.pdbx_description
1 polymer ?
#
loop_
_entity_poly.entity_id
_entity_poly.type
_entity_poly.pdbx_seq_one_letter_code
_entity_poly.pdbx_strand_id
1 'polypeptide(L)'
;LLDEFTYLIDTPYDNTDPNAWRCVVDRPPGGSVSSISLININHFLNKMIGTIGLPDPVDAANTNGANLVQHLQQCKTAFGRIANFISVDFSTKGDVFGAVAALNGLPPKRKVKTKRHR
;
A
#
# COMPACT_ATOMS: atom_id res chain seq x y z
N LEU A 1 7.85 23.93 -0.78
CA LEU A 1 7.80 22.48 -0.51
C LEU A 1 6.95 22.27 0.74
N LEU A 2 6.07 21.28 0.77
CA LEU A 2 5.28 20.95 1.98
C LEU A 2 6.14 20.07 2.90
N ASP A 3 6.14 20.35 4.19
CA ASP A 3 6.80 19.52 5.20
C ASP A 3 5.98 18.25 5.44
N GLU A 4 6.58 17.09 5.18
CA GLU A 4 5.87 15.80 5.21
C GLU A 4 5.23 15.56 6.56
N PHE A 5 5.99 15.63 7.65
CA PHE A 5 5.48 15.29 8.98
C PHE A 5 4.57 16.35 9.59
N THR A 6 4.42 17.51 8.96
CA THR A 6 3.38 18.48 9.30
C THR A 6 2.05 18.14 8.63
N TYR A 7 2.08 17.59 7.40
CA TYR A 7 0.90 17.48 6.54
C TYR A 7 0.50 16.05 6.16
N LEU A 8 1.33 15.06 6.47
CA LEU A 8 1.17 13.66 6.10
C LEU A 8 1.42 12.73 7.29
N ILE A 9 0.57 11.72 7.42
CA ILE A 9 0.82 10.56 8.28
C ILE A 9 1.19 9.33 7.46
N ASP A 10 2.02 8.48 8.06
CA ASP A 10 2.42 7.18 7.55
C ASP A 10 1.92 6.06 8.46
N THR A 11 1.53 4.94 7.84
CA THR A 11 1.45 3.65 8.54
C THR A 11 2.85 3.03 8.73
N PRO A 12 3.01 2.02 9.60
CA PRO A 12 4.28 1.33 9.79
C PRO A 12 4.87 0.83 8.46
N TYR A 13 6.19 0.97 8.32
CA TYR A 13 6.93 0.69 7.08
C TYR A 13 7.82 -0.56 7.17
N ASP A 14 8.04 -1.09 8.37
CA ASP A 14 8.78 -2.32 8.56
C ASP A 14 7.83 -3.45 8.91
N ASN A 15 7.65 -4.38 7.97
CA ASN A 15 6.76 -5.52 8.11
C ASN A 15 7.39 -6.75 7.48
N THR A 16 7.43 -7.85 8.23
CA THR A 16 8.02 -9.13 7.79
C THR A 16 7.00 -10.26 7.71
N ASP A 17 5.74 -9.99 8.06
CA ASP A 17 4.64 -10.96 8.03
C ASP A 17 3.59 -10.51 6.99
N PRO A 18 3.30 -11.34 5.97
CA PRO A 18 2.32 -11.02 4.94
C PRO A 18 0.87 -10.96 5.44
N ASN A 19 0.61 -11.05 6.75
CA ASN A 19 -0.71 -10.90 7.35
C ASN A 19 -0.76 -9.81 8.44
N ALA A 20 0.33 -9.10 8.69
CA ALA A 20 0.47 -8.23 9.86
C ALA A 20 0.62 -6.72 9.55
N TRP A 21 0.21 -6.26 8.36
CA TRP A 21 0.14 -4.82 8.14
C TRP A 21 -0.87 -4.16 9.07
N ARG A 22 -0.48 -3.01 9.62
CA ARG A 22 -1.27 -2.29 10.64
C ARG A 22 -1.75 -0.96 10.10
N CYS A 23 -3.04 -0.70 10.28
CA CYS A 23 -3.67 0.57 9.94
C CYS A 23 -3.69 1.51 11.16
N VAL A 24 -2.50 1.91 11.60
CA VAL A 24 -2.29 2.87 12.70
C VAL A 24 -1.32 3.96 12.24
N VAL A 25 -1.34 5.12 12.90
CA VAL A 25 -0.33 6.16 12.65
C VAL A 25 0.99 5.74 13.28
N ASP A 26 2.05 5.72 12.47
CA ASP A 26 3.43 5.43 12.91
C ASP A 26 4.30 6.69 12.87
N ARG A 27 4.13 7.51 11.82
CA ARG A 27 4.82 8.81 11.70
C ARG A 27 3.86 9.93 11.29
N PRO A 28 4.10 11.17 11.77
CA PRO A 28 4.99 11.48 12.89
C PRO A 28 4.48 10.92 14.23
N PRO A 29 5.35 10.80 15.25
CA PRO A 29 4.90 10.55 16.62
C PRO A 29 3.86 11.59 17.06
N GLY A 30 2.72 11.13 17.58
CA GLY A 30 1.61 12.00 17.96
C GLY A 30 0.76 12.53 16.78
N GLY A 31 1.07 12.11 15.55
CA GLY A 31 0.23 12.38 14.39
C GLY A 31 -1.15 11.74 14.53
N SER A 32 -2.16 12.36 13.92
CA SER A 32 -3.52 11.84 13.91
C SER A 32 -4.18 12.09 12.56
N VAL A 33 -4.97 11.13 12.11
CA VAL A 33 -5.84 11.27 10.94
C VAL A 33 -6.89 12.37 11.09
N SER A 34 -7.14 12.84 12.33
CA SER A 34 -8.06 13.95 12.60
C SER A 34 -7.41 15.33 12.45
N SER A 35 -6.09 15.45 12.66
CA SER A 35 -5.36 16.72 12.61
C SER A 35 -4.54 16.89 11.34
N ILE A 36 -4.14 15.78 10.71
CA ILE A 36 -3.28 15.76 9.52
C ILE A 36 -4.10 15.31 8.31
N SER A 37 -3.97 16.04 7.21
CA SER A 37 -4.90 15.94 6.08
C SER A 37 -4.54 14.87 5.04
N LEU A 38 -3.27 14.45 4.97
CA LEU A 38 -2.78 13.46 4.00
C LEU A 38 -2.40 12.15 4.68
N ILE A 39 -2.76 11.03 4.06
CA ILE A 39 -2.48 9.68 4.55
C ILE A 39 -1.65 8.95 3.49
N ASN A 40 -0.51 8.40 3.88
CA ASN A 40 0.24 7.41 3.13
C ASN A 40 0.15 6.05 3.83
N ILE A 41 -0.19 5.02 3.05
CA ILE A 41 -0.16 3.64 3.52
C ILE A 41 1.11 2.99 2.97
N ASN A 42 1.99 2.59 3.87
CA ASN A 42 3.16 1.78 3.57
C ASN A 42 2.73 0.30 3.52
N HIS A 43 2.89 -0.32 2.35
CA HIS A 43 2.61 -1.74 2.11
C HIS A 43 3.87 -2.43 1.60
N PHE A 44 4.84 -2.54 2.51
CA PHE A 44 6.13 -3.18 2.28
C PHE A 44 6.14 -4.58 2.90
N LEU A 45 6.85 -5.52 2.28
CA LEU A 45 7.11 -6.84 2.84
C LEU A 45 8.61 -7.12 2.77
N ASN A 46 9.22 -7.18 3.94
CA ASN A 46 10.63 -7.45 4.09
C ASN A 46 10.86 -8.94 4.38
N LYS A 47 11.86 -9.51 3.71
CA LYS A 47 12.44 -10.80 4.06
C LYS A 47 13.70 -10.59 4.87
N MET A 48 13.80 -11.29 6.00
CA MET A 48 14.99 -11.22 6.85
C MET A 48 16.14 -12.04 6.25
N ILE A 49 17.30 -11.39 6.13
CA ILE A 49 18.60 -12.04 5.85
C ILE A 49 19.50 -11.76 7.05
N GLY A 50 19.58 -12.73 7.96
CA GLY A 50 20.18 -12.50 9.27
C GLY A 50 19.35 -11.47 10.06
N THR A 51 19.96 -10.34 10.39
CA THR A 51 19.32 -9.22 11.13
C THR A 51 18.85 -8.08 10.23
N ILE A 52 19.03 -8.19 8.92
CA ILE A 52 18.68 -7.14 7.96
C ILE A 52 17.39 -7.53 7.25
N GLY A 53 16.38 -6.65 7.31
CA GLY A 53 15.18 -6.75 6.47
C GLY A 53 15.44 -6.13 5.10
N LEU A 54 15.20 -6.89 4.03
CA LEU A 54 15.26 -6.40 2.65
C LEU A 54 13.91 -6.63 1.97
N PRO A 55 13.47 -5.75 1.05
CA PRO A 55 12.25 -5.97 0.29
C PRO A 55 12.24 -7.35 -0.38
N ASP A 56 11.11 -8.07 -0.34
CA ASP A 56 10.99 -9.42 -0.91
C ASP A 56 10.54 -9.38 -2.40
N PRO A 57 11.46 -9.50 -3.38
CA PRO A 57 11.08 -9.51 -4.78
C PRO A 57 10.40 -10.81 -5.22
N VAL A 58 10.50 -11.89 -4.44
CA VAL A 58 9.93 -13.21 -4.79
C VAL A 58 8.44 -13.19 -4.55
N ASP A 59 8.00 -12.68 -3.39
CA ASP A 59 6.58 -12.62 -3.03
C ASP A 59 5.87 -11.34 -3.49
N ALA A 60 6.61 -10.37 -4.05
CA ALA A 60 6.08 -9.07 -4.47
C ALA A 60 4.79 -9.13 -5.33
N ALA A 61 4.60 -10.15 -6.17
CA ALA A 61 3.37 -10.29 -6.96
C ALA A 61 2.13 -10.59 -6.11
N ASN A 62 2.29 -11.35 -5.02
CA ASN A 62 1.23 -11.65 -4.06
C ASN A 62 1.02 -10.47 -3.11
N THR A 63 2.12 -9.88 -2.62
CA THR A 63 2.12 -8.67 -1.79
C THR A 63 1.32 -7.56 -2.49
N ASN A 64 1.72 -7.19 -3.71
CA ASN A 64 1.04 -6.17 -4.51
C ASN A 64 -0.24 -6.65 -5.21
N GLY A 65 -0.80 -7.78 -4.77
CA GLY A 65 -2.04 -8.36 -5.29
C GLY A 65 -3.14 -8.33 -4.25
N ALA A 66 -3.59 -9.51 -3.83
CA ALA A 66 -4.68 -9.66 -2.87
C ALA A 66 -4.36 -9.02 -1.51
N ASN A 67 -3.11 -9.11 -1.06
CA ASN A 67 -2.66 -8.56 0.22
C ASN A 67 -2.81 -7.03 0.25
N LEU A 68 -2.39 -6.35 -0.82
CA LEU A 68 -2.58 -4.90 -0.96
C LEU A 68 -4.07 -4.53 -0.93
N VAL A 69 -4.93 -5.22 -1.67
CA VAL A 69 -6.38 -4.94 -1.67
C VAL A 69 -6.97 -5.07 -0.27
N GLN A 70 -6.63 -6.15 0.45
CA GLN A 70 -7.08 -6.38 1.81
C GLN A 70 -6.60 -5.27 2.76
N HIS A 71 -5.31 -4.94 2.70
CA HIS A 71 -4.71 -3.92 3.57
C HIS A 71 -5.33 -2.54 3.34
N LEU A 72 -5.53 -2.13 2.08
CA LEU A 72 -6.16 -0.85 1.75
C LEU A 72 -7.62 -0.78 2.26
N GLN A 73 -8.37 -1.88 2.16
CA GLN A 73 -9.75 -1.94 2.66
C GLN A 73 -9.81 -1.90 4.21
N GLN A 74 -8.87 -2.54 4.88
CA GLN A 74 -8.71 -2.45 6.33
C GLN A 74 -8.41 -1.01 6.75
N CYS A 75 -7.48 -0.33 6.08
CA CYS A 75 -7.09 1.03 6.43
C CYS A 75 -8.17 2.06 6.09
N LYS A 76 -8.91 1.87 4.99
CA LYS A 76 -10.10 2.66 4.70
C LYS A 76 -11.11 2.61 5.84
N THR A 77 -11.34 1.41 6.39
CA THR A 77 -12.23 1.22 7.54
C THR A 77 -11.67 1.88 8.80
N ALA A 78 -10.39 1.64 9.11
CA ALA A 78 -9.74 2.16 10.32
C ALA A 78 -9.65 3.68 10.36
N PHE A 79 -9.37 4.32 9.23
CA PHE A 79 -9.20 5.78 9.13
C PHE A 79 -10.48 6.51 8.71
N GLY A 80 -11.55 5.79 8.36
CA GLY A 80 -12.82 6.36 7.92
C GLY A 80 -12.78 7.03 6.54
N ARG A 81 -11.65 6.98 5.84
CA ARG A 81 -11.46 7.52 4.48
C ARG A 81 -10.33 6.78 3.76
N ILE A 82 -10.30 6.91 2.44
CA ILE A 82 -9.20 6.37 1.63
C ILE A 82 -7.91 7.19 1.84
N ALA A 83 -6.78 6.54 1.60
CA ALA A 83 -5.47 7.19 1.63
C ALA A 83 -5.24 8.09 0.40
N ASN A 84 -4.31 9.03 0.55
CA ASN A 84 -3.85 9.91 -0.53
C ASN A 84 -2.70 9.25 -1.31
N PHE A 85 -1.83 8.54 -0.60
CA PHE A 85 -0.67 7.86 -1.16
C PHE A 85 -0.63 6.40 -0.70
N ILE A 86 -0.05 5.56 -1.54
CA ILE A 86 0.17 4.15 -1.26
C ILE A 86 1.59 3.86 -1.72
N SER A 87 2.43 3.45 -0.78
CA SER A 87 3.83 3.14 -1.02
C SER A 87 4.01 1.62 -1.02
N VAL A 88 4.63 1.11 -2.08
CA VAL A 88 4.86 -0.33 -2.29
C VAL A 88 6.26 -0.55 -2.85
N ASP A 89 6.83 -1.70 -2.56
CA ASP A 89 8.03 -2.19 -3.26
C ASP A 89 7.64 -2.87 -4.57
N PHE A 90 8.52 -2.80 -5.58
CA PHE A 90 8.34 -3.51 -6.85
C PHE A 90 6.97 -3.27 -7.52
N SER A 91 6.56 -2.01 -7.67
CA SER A 91 5.23 -1.61 -8.15
C SER A 91 4.77 -2.18 -9.50
N THR A 92 5.69 -2.76 -10.29
CA THR A 92 5.42 -3.44 -11.56
C THR A 92 5.06 -4.94 -11.40
N LYS A 93 5.21 -5.50 -10.20
CA LYS A 93 4.79 -6.86 -9.86
C LYS A 93 3.44 -6.82 -9.14
N GLY A 94 2.53 -7.72 -9.49
CA GLY A 94 1.16 -7.72 -8.97
C GLY A 94 0.23 -6.78 -9.76
N ASP A 95 -0.84 -6.30 -9.11
CA ASP A 95 -1.83 -5.39 -9.71
C ASP A 95 -2.09 -4.18 -8.79
N VAL A 96 -1.02 -3.42 -8.52
CA VAL A 96 -1.08 -2.19 -7.70
C VAL A 96 -2.13 -1.22 -8.24
N PHE A 97 -2.12 -0.98 -9.56
CA PHE A 97 -3.05 -0.03 -10.16
C PHE A 97 -4.50 -0.52 -10.15
N GLY A 98 -4.75 -1.83 -10.27
CA GLY A 98 -6.07 -2.41 -10.07
C GLY A 98 -6.56 -2.25 -8.64
N ALA A 99 -5.69 -2.45 -7.65
CA ALA A 99 -6.02 -2.21 -6.24
C ALA A 99 -6.37 -0.74 -5.97
N VAL A 100 -5.57 0.20 -6.49
CA VAL A 100 -5.86 1.65 -6.38
C VAL A 100 -7.16 2.03 -7.13
N ALA A 101 -7.40 1.47 -8.32
CA ALA A 101 -8.63 1.71 -9.06
C ALA A 101 -9.85 1.23 -8.26
N ALA A 102 -9.81 0.02 -7.70
CA ALA A 102 -10.86 -0.52 -6.85
C ALA A 102 -11.09 0.34 -5.60
N LEU A 103 -10.03 0.81 -4.94
CA LEU A 103 -10.13 1.71 -3.79
C LEU A 103 -10.87 3.02 -4.13
N ASN A 104 -10.67 3.52 -5.35
CA ASN A 104 -11.32 4.73 -5.88
C ASN A 104 -12.67 4.44 -6.57
N GLY A 105 -13.19 3.21 -6.54
CA GLY A 105 -14.47 2.84 -7.16
C GLY A 105 -14.46 2.82 -8.69
N LEU A 106 -13.28 2.73 -9.31
CA LEU A 106 -13.12 2.62 -10.76
C LEU A 106 -13.19 1.16 -11.22
N PRO A 107 -13.72 0.89 -12.43
CA PRO A 107 -13.79 -0.47 -12.96
C PRO A 107 -12.38 -1.05 -13.24
N PRO A 108 -12.21 -2.38 -13.20
CA PRO A 108 -10.95 -3.02 -13.54
C PRO A 108 -10.51 -2.70 -14.97
N LYS A 109 -9.19 -2.63 -15.23
CA LYS A 109 -8.67 -2.45 -16.60
C LYS A 109 -9.19 -3.56 -17.51
N ARG A 110 -9.91 -3.19 -18.57
CA ARG A 110 -10.42 -4.14 -19.56
C ARG A 110 -9.25 -4.76 -20.30
N LYS A 111 -9.08 -6.09 -20.24
CA LYS A 111 -8.08 -6.77 -21.07
C LYS A 111 -8.42 -6.55 -22.54
N VAL A 112 -7.59 -5.80 -23.26
CA VAL A 112 -7.71 -5.67 -24.71
C VAL A 112 -7.41 -7.03 -25.32
N LYS A 113 -8.40 -7.67 -25.93
CA LYS A 113 -8.18 -8.90 -26.70
C LYS A 113 -7.34 -8.52 -27.93
N THR A 114 -6.05 -8.79 -27.90
CA THR A 114 -5.22 -8.78 -29.11
C THR A 114 -5.75 -9.86 -30.04
N LYS A 115 -6.37 -9.45 -31.16
CA LYS A 115 -6.67 -10.34 -32.26
C LYS A 115 -5.33 -10.87 -32.77
N ARG A 116 -4.99 -12.13 -32.45
CA ARG A 116 -3.96 -12.87 -33.17
C ARG A 116 -4.45 -13.01 -34.61
N HIS A 117 -3.89 -12.21 -35.52
CA HIS A 117 -3.99 -12.50 -36.94
C HIS A 117 -3.23 -13.80 -37.19
N ARG A 118 -3.97 -14.82 -37.65
CA ARG A 118 -3.43 -16.04 -38.24
C ARG A 118 -2.87 -15.73 -39.61
#